data_AF-A0A645FNM1-F1
#
_entry.id   AF-A0A645FNM1-F1
#
_cell.length_a   1.000
_cell.length_b   1.000
_cell.length_c   1.000
_cell.angle_alpha   90.00
_cell.angle_beta   90.00
_cell.angle_gamma   90.00
#
_symmetry.space_group_name_H-M   'P 1'
#
loop_
_entity.id
_entity.type
_entity.pdbx_description
1 polymer ?
#
loop_
_entity_poly.entity_id
_entity_poly.type
_entity_poly.pdbx_seq_one_letter_code
_entity_poly.pdbx_strand_id
1 'polypeptide(L)' 'MNKYRVCGHTTVTVTIEVMADSEDEAYDIAKNELCSLTPYGGNGGTNKLVGVDGDNEDVDADEDIEYDDIEVIETDCEEE' A
#
# COMPACT_ATOMS: atom_id res chain seq x y z
N MET A 1 -10.90 -28.18 10.83
CA MET A 1 -9.88 -27.45 10.04
C MET A 1 -9.73 -26.03 10.57
N ASN A 2 -8.50 -25.53 10.71
CA ASN A 2 -8.29 -24.19 11.26
C ASN A 2 -8.38 -23.11 10.17
N LYS A 3 -8.83 -21.92 10.57
CA LYS A 3 -8.88 -20.72 9.75
C LYS A 3 -7.68 -19.84 10.04
N TYR A 4 -7.01 -19.38 9.00
CA TYR A 4 -5.79 -18.56 9.09
C TYR A 4 -5.98 -17.22 8.38
N ARG A 5 -5.36 -16.17 8.92
CA ARG A 5 -5.06 -14.94 8.22
C ARG A 5 -3.63 -15.06 7.72
N VAL A 6 -3.41 -14.84 6.43
CA VAL A 6 -2.06 -14.77 5.85
C VAL A 6 -1.88 -13.36 5.34
N CYS A 7 -0.86 -12.68 5.86
CA CYS A 7 -0.46 -11.35 5.44
C CYS A 7 0.74 -11.48 4.52
N GLY A 8 0.81 -10.61 3.52
CA GLY A 8 1.97 -10.51 2.65
C GLY A 8 2.27 -9.05 2.36
N HIS A 9 3.54 -8.77 2.18
CA HIS A 9 4.07 -7.44 1.94
C HIS A 9 4.67 -7.38 0.53
N THR A 10 4.62 -6.20 -0.07
CA THR A 10 5.28 -5.90 -1.34
C THR A 10 5.78 -4.46 -1.29
N THR A 11 6.82 -4.18 -2.06
CA THR A 11 7.32 -2.83 -2.25
C THR A 11 6.51 -2.14 -3.35
N VAL A 12 6.14 -0.89 -3.11
CA VAL A 12 5.52 -0.04 -4.11
C VAL A 12 6.43 1.16 -4.38
N THR A 13 6.53 1.56 -5.63
CA THR A 13 7.15 2.83 -6.02
C THR A 13 6.08 3.89 -6.17
N VAL A 14 6.36 5.08 -5.63
CA VAL A 14 5.49 6.26 -5.72
C VAL A 14 6.22 7.32 -6.52
N THR A 15 5.55 7.86 -7.53
CA THR A 15 6.11 8.89 -8.41
C THR A 15 5.20 10.12 -8.41
N ILE A 16 5.81 11.31 -8.38
CA ILE A 16 5.13 12.60 -8.54
C ILE A 16 5.94 13.45 -9.53
N GLU A 17 5.24 14.10 -10.45
CA GLU A 17 5.85 15.06 -11.38
C GLU A 17 5.75 16.48 -10.83
N VAL A 18 6.89 17.15 -10.63
CA VAL A 18 6.94 18.52 -10.08
C VAL A 18 7.76 19.45 -10.99
N MET A 19 7.40 20.73 -11.02
CA MET A 19 8.18 21.78 -11.69
C MET A 19 9.04 22.51 -10.65
N ALA A 20 10.35 22.57 -10.87
CA ALA A 20 11.30 23.24 -9.98
C ALA A 20 12.47 23.83 -10.77
N ASP A 21 13.12 24.86 -10.22
CA ASP A 21 14.31 25.48 -10.80
C ASP A 21 15.61 24.77 -10.41
N SER A 22 15.55 23.82 -9.47
CA SER A 22 16.69 23.00 -9.03
C SER A 22 16.27 21.63 -8.47
N GLU A 23 17.22 20.69 -8.40
CA GLU A 23 16.98 19.36 -7.81
C GLU A 23 16.58 19.43 -6.34
N ASP A 24 17.24 20.27 -5.55
CA ASP A 24 16.92 20.47 -4.13
C ASP A 24 15.49 21.00 -3.96
N GLU A 25 15.08 21.96 -4.79
CA GLU A 25 13.72 22.49 -4.80
C GLU A 25 12.68 21.43 -5.23
N ALA A 26 13.00 20.61 -6.24
CA ALA A 26 12.11 19.51 -6.65
C ALA A 26 11.86 18.53 -5.50
N TYR A 27 12.89 18.18 -4.74
CA TYR A 27 12.75 17.31 -3.58
C TYR A 27 11.91 17.94 -2.46
N ASP A 28 12.07 19.24 -2.21
CA ASP A 28 11.29 19.93 -1.19
C ASP A 28 9.82 20.09 -1.62
N ILE A 29 9.55 20.36 -2.90
CA ILE A 29 8.18 20.37 -3.44
C ILE A 29 7.56 18.98 -3.31
N ALA A 30 8.24 17.92 -3.79
CA ALA A 30 7.72 16.56 -3.72
C ALA A 30 7.40 16.13 -2.28
N LYS A 31 8.23 16.47 -1.29
CA LYS A 31 7.96 16.18 0.13
C LYS A 31 6.74 16.92 0.70
N ASN A 32 6.46 18.12 0.20
CA ASN A 32 5.35 18.93 0.69
C ASN A 32 4.04 18.62 -0.05
N GLU A 33 4.11 18.27 -1.34
CA GLU A 33 2.95 17.99 -2.18
C GLU A 33 2.50 16.53 -2.10
N LEU A 34 3.42 15.57 -1.92
CA LEU A 34 3.06 14.16 -1.78
C LEU A 34 2.31 13.95 -0.45
N CYS A 35 0.98 14.01 -0.53
CA CYS A 35 0.17 14.29 0.64
C CYS A 35 -0.06 13.04 1.52
N SER A 36 0.14 11.83 0.98
CA SER A 36 0.30 10.52 1.66
C SER A 36 -0.13 9.37 0.75
N LEU A 37 0.38 8.16 1.02
CA LEU A 37 -0.25 6.92 0.54
C LEU A 37 -1.51 6.65 1.38
N THR A 38 -2.68 6.93 0.81
CA THR A 38 -3.96 6.79 1.51
C THR A 38 -4.72 5.58 0.99
N PRO A 39 -5.39 4.80 1.87
CA PRO A 39 -6.25 3.74 1.41
C PRO A 39 -7.50 4.30 0.70
N TYR A 40 -7.49 4.33 -0.63
CA TYR A 40 -8.64 4.77 -1.43
C TYR A 40 -9.65 3.63 -1.67
N GLY A 41 -10.90 3.98 -1.96
CA GLY A 41 -12.02 3.02 -2.03
C GLY A 41 -12.29 2.45 -3.42
N GLY A 42 -12.23 1.12 -3.58
CA GLY A 42 -12.70 0.43 -4.79
C GLY A 42 -12.63 -1.09 -4.70
N ASN A 43 -13.70 -1.74 -5.20
CA ASN A 43 -14.02 -3.18 -5.16
C ASN A 43 -14.17 -3.84 -3.77
N GLY A 44 -15.22 -3.44 -3.05
CA GLY A 44 -15.78 -4.24 -1.95
C GLY A 44 -15.24 -3.93 -0.55
N GLY A 45 -14.80 -2.69 -0.32
CA GLY A 45 -14.40 -2.15 0.98
C GLY A 45 -13.44 -0.96 0.84
N THR A 46 -13.47 -0.03 1.79
CA THR A 46 -12.54 1.12 1.87
C THR A 46 -11.16 0.73 2.44
N ASN A 47 -10.91 -0.56 2.62
CA ASN A 47 -9.74 -1.11 3.30
C ASN A 47 -8.87 -1.97 2.38
N LYS A 48 -8.98 -1.82 1.06
CA LYS A 48 -8.44 -2.78 0.09
C LYS A 48 -7.63 -2.18 -1.07
N LEU A 49 -7.57 -0.85 -1.23
CA LEU A 49 -6.69 -0.24 -2.22
C LEU A 49 -5.68 0.66 -1.52
N VAL A 50 -4.48 0.69 -2.06
CA VAL A 50 -3.46 1.71 -1.81
C VAL A 50 -3.48 2.60 -3.06
N GLY A 51 -3.59 3.90 -2.88
CA GLY A 51 -3.63 4.86 -3.97
C GLY A 51 -3.13 6.23 -3.55
N VAL A 52 -2.90 7.06 -4.54
CA VAL A 52 -2.51 8.47 -4.40
C VAL A 52 -3.73 9.37 -4.51
N ASP A 53 -3.67 10.54 -3.88
CA ASP A 53 -4.77 11.51 -3.84
C ASP A 53 -4.63 12.58 -4.94
N GLY A 54 -3.42 12.82 -5.45
CA GLY A 54 -3.14 13.84 -6.45
C GLY A 54 -3.44 13.41 -7.90
N ASP A 55 -3.67 14.42 -8.77
CA ASP A 55 -3.97 14.22 -10.19
C ASP A 55 -2.73 13.84 -11.05
N ASN A 56 -1.51 14.06 -10.55
CA ASN A 56 -0.23 13.78 -11.24
C ASN A 56 0.68 12.88 -10.39
N GLU A 57 0.07 11.97 -9.65
CA GLU A 57 0.75 11.01 -8.80
C GLU A 57 0.38 9.61 -9.29
N ASP A 58 1.32 8.66 -9.20
CA ASP A 58 1.10 7.26 -9.55
C ASP A 58 1.71 6.33 -8.49
N VAL A 59 1.12 5.12 -8.34
CA VAL A 59 1.63 4.05 -7.48
C VAL A 59 1.65 2.75 -8.27
N ASP A 60 2.84 2.16 -8.40
CA ASP A 60 3.05 0.88 -9.06
C ASP A 60 3.60 -0.14 -8.06
N ALA A 61 3.12 -1.38 -8.16
CA ALA A 61 3.69 -2.50 -7.43
C ALA A 61 4.91 -3.00 -8.21
N ASP A 62 6.09 -2.92 -7.59
CA ASP A 62 7.33 -3.31 -8.25
C ASP A 62 7.57 -4.82 -8.22
N GLU A 63 6.99 -5.52 -7.23
CA GLU A 63 7.32 -6.91 -6.93
C GLU A 63 6.09 -7.77 -6.57
N ASP A 64 6.26 -9.10 -6.73
CA ASP A 64 5.30 -10.10 -6.26
C ASP A 64 5.12 -10.01 -4.73
N ILE A 65 3.94 -10.38 -4.23
CA ILE A 65 3.65 -10.34 -2.79
C ILE A 65 4.42 -11.45 -2.09
N GLU A 66 5.28 -11.09 -1.12
CA GLU A 66 5.93 -12.02 -0.21
C GLU A 66 5.06 -12.22 1.03
N TYR A 67 4.58 -13.45 1.24
CA TYR A 67 3.80 -13.81 2.43
C TYR A 67 4.74 -14.21 3.56
N ASP A 68 4.81 -13.40 4.60
CA ASP A 68 5.76 -13.50 5.71
C ASP A 68 5.10 -13.61 7.09
N ASP A 69 3.79 -13.37 7.19
CA ASP A 69 3.07 -13.38 8.46
C ASP A 69 1.76 -14.19 8.40
N ILE A 70 1.53 -14.99 9.45
CA ILE A 70 0.38 -15.89 9.55
C ILE A 70 -0.20 -15.92 10.97
N GLU A 71 -1.50 -15.68 11.07
CA GLU A 71 -2.25 -15.70 12.32
C GLU A 71 -3.36 -16.75 12.27
N VAL A 72 -3.52 -17.55 13.33
CA VAL A 72 -4.67 -18.45 13.48
C VAL A 72 -5.87 -17.63 13.95
N ILE A 73 -6.95 -17.63 13.17
CA ILE A 73 -8.19 -16.90 13.51
C ILE A 73 -9.14 -17.79 14.30
N GLU A 74 -9.33 -19.04 13.86
CA GLU A 74 -10.22 -20.01 14.50
C GLU A 74 -9.59 -21.40 14.41
N THR A 75 -9.60 -22.13 15.51
CA THR A 75 -9.15 -23.53 15.58
C THR A 75 -10.39 -24.39 15.70
N ASP A 76 -10.63 -25.31 14.76
CA ASP A 76 -11.65 -26.33 14.95
C ASP A 76 -11.11 -27.32 15.97
N CYS A 77 -11.56 -27.20 17.22
CA CYS A 77 -11.41 -28.27 18.20
C CYS A 77 -12.33 -29.41 17.75
N GLU A 78 -11.78 -30.45 17.12
CA GLU A 78 -12.43 -31.76 17.17
C GLU A 78 -12.37 -32.20 18.64
N GLU A 79 -13.49 -32.05 19.36
CA GLU A 79 -13.66 -32.69 20.67
C GLU A 79 -13.50 -34.21 20.47
N GLU A 80 -12.60 -34.83 21.25
CA GLU A 80 -12.35 -36.28 21.28
C GLU A 80 -13.58 -37.13 21.60
#